data_AF-A0A5K7X298-F1
#
_entry.id   AF-A0A5K7X298-F1
#
_cell.length_a   1.000
_cell.length_b   1.000
_cell.length_c   1.000
_cell.angle_alpha   90.00
_cell.angle_beta   90.00
_cell.angle_gamma   90.00
#
_symmetry.space_group_name_H-M   'P 1'
#
loop_
_entity.id
_entity.type
_entity.pdbx_description
1 polymer ?
#
loop_
_entity_poly.entity_id
_entity_poly.type
_entity_poly.pdbx_seq_one_letter_code
_entity_poly.pdbx_strand_id
1 'polypeptide(L)' 'MIEKNYPNSKLVMNKDERRYKWGRYGIGKYIYQKEDEALLQETIEGYIHHYFPDAEVAYFT' A
#
# COMPACT_ATOMS: atom_id res chain seq x y z
N MET A 1 -1.52 -2.98 -20.41
CA MET A 1 -1.34 -4.02 -19.36
C MET A 1 0.11 -3.94 -18.91
N ILE A 2 0.39 -3.82 -17.61
CA ILE A 2 1.75 -3.57 -17.11
C ILE A 2 2.72 -4.65 -17.57
N GLU A 3 2.32 -5.92 -17.51
CA GLU A 3 3.12 -7.08 -17.96
C GLU A 3 3.53 -6.98 -19.44
N LYS A 4 2.61 -6.54 -20.30
CA LYS A 4 2.88 -6.36 -21.74
C LYS A 4 3.87 -5.23 -22.01
N ASN A 5 3.75 -4.13 -21.27
CA ASN A 5 4.55 -2.93 -21.50
C ASN A 5 5.92 -3.01 -20.81
N TYR A 6 6.04 -3.82 -19.75
CA TYR A 6 7.24 -3.99 -18.94
C TYR A 6 7.51 -5.48 -18.70
N PRO A 7 7.97 -6.22 -19.73
CA PRO A 7 8.09 -7.68 -19.67
C PRO A 7 9.11 -8.18 -18.64
N ASN A 8 10.08 -7.35 -18.27
CA ASN A 8 11.12 -7.67 -17.28
C ASN A 8 10.87 -7.01 -15.91
N SER A 9 9.63 -6.57 -15.65
CA SER A 9 9.28 -5.95 -14.37
C SER A 9 9.38 -6.95 -13.22
N LYS A 10 9.98 -6.53 -12.10
CA LYS A 10 9.96 -7.29 -10.84
C LYS A 10 8.73 -7.00 -9.98
N LEU A 11 7.77 -6.24 -10.52
CA LEU A 11 6.55 -5.87 -9.81
C LEU A 11 5.67 -7.10 -9.60
N VAL A 12 5.47 -7.50 -8.34
CA VAL A 12 4.57 -8.58 -7.97
C VAL A 12 3.13 -8.06 -7.98
N MET A 13 2.30 -8.61 -8.88
CA MET A 13 0.87 -8.27 -9.03
C MET A 13 -0.04 -9.46 -8.64
N ASN A 14 0.41 -10.29 -7.69
CA ASN A 14 -0.38 -11.42 -7.19
C ASN A 14 -1.60 -10.92 -6.42
N LYS A 15 -2.80 -11.25 -6.90
CA LYS A 15 -4.07 -10.81 -6.33
C LYS A 15 -4.49 -11.63 -5.11
N ASP A 16 -3.99 -12.85 -4.98
CA ASP A 16 -4.35 -13.76 -3.87
C ASP A 16 -3.72 -13.29 -2.55
N GLU A 17 -2.60 -12.56 -2.64
CA GLU A 17 -1.91 -11.92 -1.52
C GLU A 17 -2.48 -10.53 -1.18
N ARG A 18 -3.63 -10.15 -1.75
CA ARG A 18 -4.22 -8.81 -1.61
C ARG A 18 -5.70 -8.92 -1.32
N ARG A 19 -6.25 -7.90 -0.64
CA ARG A 19 -7.70 -7.76 -0.49
C ARG A 19 -8.23 -6.76 -1.50
N TYR A 20 -9.42 -7.00 -2.01
CA TYR A 20 -10.07 -6.10 -2.96
C TYR A 20 -10.94 -5.06 -2.24
N LYS A 21 -10.66 -3.77 -2.47
CA LYS A 21 -11.43 -2.64 -1.95
C LYS A 21 -12.30 -2.06 -3.06
N TRP A 22 -13.61 -2.22 -2.92
CA TRP A 22 -14.61 -1.72 -3.87
C TRP A 22 -14.60 -0.19 -3.95
N GLY A 23 -14.65 0.33 -5.17
CA GLY A 23 -14.83 1.76 -5.42
C GLY A 23 -16.29 2.16 -5.23
N ARG A 24 -16.54 3.38 -4.76
CA ARG A 24 -17.90 3.89 -4.50
C ARG A 24 -18.74 4.07 -5.78
N TYR A 25 -18.10 4.46 -6.88
CA TYR A 25 -18.77 4.81 -8.14
C TYR A 25 -18.18 4.10 -9.36
N GLY A 26 -17.36 3.06 -9.15
CA GLY A 26 -16.63 2.43 -10.24
C GLY A 26 -15.84 1.21 -9.78
N ILE A 27 -14.75 0.92 -10.49
CA ILE A 27 -13.91 -0.25 -10.20
C ILE A 27 -13.20 -0.11 -8.85
N GLY A 28 -12.98 -1.25 -8.21
CA GLY A 28 -12.17 -1.35 -7.00
C GLY A 28 -10.68 -1.50 -7.31
N LYS A 29 -9.91 -1.70 -6.25
CA LYS A 29 -8.46 -1.87 -6.31
C LYS A 29 -7.99 -2.93 -5.31
N TYR A 30 -6.85 -3.56 -5.60
CA TYR A 30 -6.19 -4.48 -4.69
C TYR A 30 -5.28 -3.71 -3.74
N ILE A 31 -5.42 -3.95 -2.46
CA ILE A 31 -4.61 -3.36 -1.38
C ILE A 31 -4.06 -4.48 -0.48
N TYR A 32 -3.11 -4.15 0.38
CA TYR A 32 -2.50 -5.11 1.30
C TYR A 32 -3.56 -5.73 2.23
N GLN A 33 -3.23 -6.87 2.85
CA GLN A 33 -4.08 -7.40 3.91
C GLN A 33 -4.10 -6.41 5.08
N LYS A 34 -5.14 -6.47 5.93
CA LYS A 34 -5.29 -5.48 7.01
C LYS A 34 -4.10 -5.48 7.96
N GLU A 35 -3.57 -6.67 8.23
CA GLU A 35 -2.44 -6.91 9.11
C GLU A 35 -1.17 -6.29 8.52
N ASP A 36 -0.95 -6.48 7.22
CA ASP A 36 0.18 -5.91 6.49
C ASP A 36 0.06 -4.37 6.39
N GLU A 37 -1.14 -3.83 6.15
CA GLU A 37 -1.37 -2.37 6.13
C GLU A 37 -1.05 -1.74 7.48
N ALA A 38 -1.50 -2.35 8.59
CA ALA A 38 -1.23 -1.87 9.94
C ALA A 38 0.28 -1.90 10.24
N LEU A 39 0.95 -3.01 9.92
CA LEU A 39 2.39 -3.14 10.11
C LEU A 39 3.17 -2.07 9.34
N LEU A 40 2.78 -1.81 8.09
CA LEU A 40 3.39 -0.77 7.26
C LEU A 40 3.18 0.62 7.87
N GLN A 41 1.96 0.93 8.31
CA GLN A 41 1.65 2.21 8.93
C GLN A 41 2.47 2.42 10.19
N GLU A 42 2.41 1.49 11.15
CA GLU A 42 3.14 1.56 12.42
C GLU A 42 4.65 1.70 12.21
N THR A 43 5.21 0.96 11.25
CA THR A 43 6.64 1.00 10.96
C THR A 43 7.06 2.36 10.38
N ILE A 44 6.31 2.88 9.41
CA ILE A 44 6.65 4.15 8.76
C ILE A 44 6.44 5.32 9.72
N GLU A 45 5.32 5.36 10.43
CA GLU A 45 5.05 6.38 11.45
C GLU A 45 6.09 6.33 12.57
N GLY A 46 6.48 5.13 13.02
CA GLY A 46 7.55 4.93 13.99
C GLY A 46 8.89 5.53 13.53
N TYR A 47 9.26 5.35 12.26
CA TYR A 47 10.45 6.00 11.71
C TYR A 47 10.31 7.51 11.62
N ILE A 48 9.14 8.02 11.19
CA ILE A 48 8.91 9.47 11.12
C ILE A 48 9.06 10.09 12.50
N HIS A 49 8.45 9.53 13.54
CA HIS A 49 8.58 10.04 14.90
C HIS A 49 10.01 9.96 15.44
N HIS A 50 10.78 8.96 15.04
CA HIS A 50 12.18 8.83 15.47
C HIS A 50 13.11 9.86 14.81
N TYR A 51 12.99 10.07 13.50
CA TYR A 51 13.91 10.93 12.74
C TYR A 51 13.41 12.38 12.58
N PHE A 52 12.10 12.60 12.68
CA PHE A 52 11.42 13.89 12.52
C PHE A 52 10.40 14.09 13.66
N PRO A 53 10.86 14.34 14.88
CA PRO A 53 10.01 14.34 16.08
C PRO A 53 8.87 15.37 16.03
N ASP A 54 9.07 16.48 15.32
CA ASP A 54 8.08 17.55 15.18
C ASP A 54 7.21 17.42 13.92
N ALA A 55 7.38 16.36 13.12
CA ALA A 55 6.61 16.16 11.90
C ALA A 55 5.22 15.58 12.19
N GLU A 56 4.24 16.03 11.41
CA GLU A 56 2.86 15.53 11.46
C GLU A 56 2.59 14.57 10.30
N VAL A 57 2.05 13.39 10.62
CA VAL A 57 1.56 12.44 9.61
C VAL A 57 0.08 12.73 9.33
N ALA A 58 -0.19 13.37 8.19
CA ALA A 58 -1.54 13.81 7.85
C ALA A 58 -2.52 12.66 7.56
N TYR A 59 -2.06 11.58 6.92
CA TYR A 59 -2.85 10.37 6.66
C TYR A 59 -1.99 9.19 6.15
N PHE A 60 -2.55 7.97 6.26
CA PHE A 60 -2.11 6.73 5.61
C PHE A 60 -3.30 6.15 4.82
N THR A 61 -3.12 5.67 3.57
CA THR A 61 -4.23 5.25 2.68
C THR A 61 -3.95 4.06 1.77
#